data_AF-A0A3S0X895-F1
#
_entry.id   AF-A0A3S0X895-F1
#
_cell.length_a   1.000
_cell.length_b   1.000
_cell.length_c   1.000
_cell.angle_alpha   90.00
_cell.angle_beta   90.00
_cell.angle_gamma   90.00
#
_symmetry.space_group_name_H-M   'P 1'
#
loop_
_entity.id
_entity.type
_entity.pdbx_description
1 polymer ?
#
loop_
_entity_poly.entity_id
_entity_poly.type
_entity_poly.pdbx_seq_one_letter_code
_entity_poly.pdbx_strand_id
1 'polypeptide(L)'
;MSEYMSFYAVFNPSQEQLGKAKNLGFPIPEFNSFLGLYYPYWDNFGRWYHIVYPTRENKFRQALASAPYDYPVVLVNNSDYWGVGNYMSHTAIPANNDAYFTYLLLHEMGHFFGLNEEYEGGGRTELEFAPGISEPWSQNISFLENPSYAALKWNQFVNPNIVLPTPDNVWHSSPPVYGAYYGGYGDSQSSRARSHKPGFNCVMESHEQFCSVCAKGILDVVQFSLGISE
;
A
#
# COMPACT_ATOMS: atom_id res chain seq x y z
N MET A 1 -0.18 20.97 4.64
CA MET A 1 0.68 19.87 4.15
C MET A 1 1.61 20.30 3.02
N SER A 2 1.16 21.08 2.02
CA SER A 2 2.05 21.52 0.91
C SER A 2 3.26 22.35 1.35
N GLU A 3 3.18 23.04 2.48
CA GLU A 3 4.30 23.81 3.04
C GLU A 3 5.50 22.94 3.49
N TYR A 4 5.31 21.62 3.60
CA TYR A 4 6.33 20.68 4.08
C TYR A 4 6.84 19.70 3.00
N MET A 5 6.35 19.81 1.76
CA MET A 5 6.73 18.90 0.67
C MET A 5 7.37 19.67 -0.49
N SER A 6 8.48 19.14 -0.98
CA SER A 6 9.11 19.58 -2.23
C SER A 6 8.95 18.50 -3.28
N PHE A 7 8.52 18.89 -4.49
CA PHE A 7 8.31 17.96 -5.60
C PHE A 7 9.36 18.21 -6.68
N TYR A 8 10.14 17.18 -6.99
CA TYR A 8 11.16 17.21 -8.03
C TYR A 8 10.75 16.25 -9.16
N ALA A 9 10.42 16.80 -10.33
CA ALA A 9 10.19 15.99 -11.51
C ALA A 9 11.51 15.78 -12.25
N VAL A 10 11.95 14.53 -12.37
CA VAL A 10 13.16 14.16 -13.10
C VAL A 10 12.78 13.28 -14.28
N PHE A 11 13.10 13.75 -15.48
CA PHE A 11 12.91 12.97 -16.70
C PHE A 11 14.23 12.31 -17.11
N ASN A 12 14.22 10.98 -17.16
CA ASN A 12 15.31 10.19 -17.73
C ASN A 12 14.75 9.19 -18.75
N PRO A 13 15.23 9.19 -20.00
CA PRO A 13 14.77 8.24 -21.00
C PRO A 13 15.24 6.81 -20.65
N SER A 14 14.41 5.83 -21.00
CA SER A 14 14.79 4.41 -20.99
C SER A 14 14.92 3.91 -22.43
N GLN A 15 15.87 3.01 -22.67
CA GLN A 15 16.08 2.43 -24.00
C GLN A 15 15.01 1.38 -24.33
N GLU A 16 14.53 0.68 -23.30
CA GLU A 16 13.47 -0.30 -23.44
C GLU A 16 12.19 0.19 -22.74
N GLN A 17 11.05 -0.01 -23.41
CA GLN A 17 9.73 0.13 -22.79
C GLN A 17 9.49 -1.08 -21.88
N LEU A 18 8.89 -0.84 -20.71
CA LEU A 18 8.64 -1.88 -19.70
C LEU A 18 7.90 -3.12 -20.26
N GLY A 19 7.02 -2.94 -21.25
CA GLY A 19 6.40 -4.03 -22.01
C GLY A 19 5.35 -4.80 -21.20
N LYS A 20 5.36 -6.14 -21.30
CA LYS A 20 4.51 -7.06 -20.52
C LYS A 20 5.40 -8.00 -19.70
N ALA A 21 4.88 -8.53 -18.59
CA ALA A 21 5.59 -9.52 -17.79
C ALA A 21 6.03 -10.74 -18.62
N LYS A 22 7.31 -11.11 -18.51
CA LYS A 22 7.90 -12.28 -19.17
C LYS A 22 8.86 -13.01 -18.24
N ASN A 23 8.93 -14.32 -18.37
CA ASN A 23 9.95 -15.13 -17.72
C ASN A 23 11.33 -14.81 -18.31
N LEU A 24 12.19 -14.17 -17.51
CA LEU A 24 13.57 -13.88 -17.89
C LEU A 24 14.58 -14.91 -17.35
N GLY A 25 14.11 -15.92 -16.63
CA GLY A 25 14.96 -16.90 -15.95
C GLY A 25 15.64 -16.36 -14.70
N PHE A 26 16.51 -17.19 -14.12
CA PHE A 26 17.35 -16.83 -12.97
C PHE A 26 18.84 -16.98 -13.33
N PRO A 27 19.69 -16.00 -12.98
CA PRO A 27 19.35 -14.73 -12.34
C PRO A 27 18.59 -13.78 -13.29
N ILE A 28 17.70 -12.95 -12.74
CA ILE A 28 16.97 -11.94 -13.54
C ILE A 28 18.00 -10.95 -14.10
N PRO A 29 18.08 -10.77 -15.43
CA PRO A 29 18.99 -9.80 -16.04
C PRO A 29 18.56 -8.38 -15.68
N GLU A 30 19.52 -7.46 -15.67
CA GLU A 30 19.20 -6.05 -15.48
C GLU A 30 18.38 -5.54 -16.68
N PHE A 31 17.25 -4.90 -16.38
CA PHE A 31 16.42 -4.31 -17.43
C PHE A 31 17.01 -2.97 -17.90
N ASN A 32 16.94 -2.73 -19.20
CA ASN A 32 17.53 -1.56 -19.85
C ASN A 32 16.64 -0.31 -19.73
N SER A 33 16.25 -0.01 -18.49
CA SER A 33 15.63 1.24 -18.07
C SER A 33 16.59 2.02 -17.18
N PHE A 34 16.38 3.34 -17.10
CA PHE A 34 17.18 4.20 -16.23
C PHE A 34 17.14 3.75 -14.76
N LEU A 35 15.95 3.41 -14.27
CA LEU A 35 15.73 2.93 -12.90
C LEU A 35 15.98 1.42 -12.72
N GLY A 36 16.25 0.67 -13.79
CA GLY A 36 16.40 -0.79 -13.73
C GLY A 36 15.13 -1.54 -13.32
N LEU A 37 13.97 -0.91 -13.44
CA LEU A 37 12.66 -1.44 -13.08
C LEU A 37 12.13 -2.41 -14.14
N TYR A 38 11.58 -3.53 -13.70
CA TYR A 38 11.02 -4.59 -14.57
C TYR A 38 9.89 -5.37 -13.89
N TYR A 39 9.12 -6.12 -14.68
CA TYR A 39 8.13 -7.11 -14.25
C TYR A 39 8.75 -8.49 -13.95
N PRO A 40 9.22 -8.82 -12.74
CA PRO A 40 9.67 -10.18 -12.48
C PRO A 40 8.49 -11.15 -12.71
N TYR A 41 8.68 -12.11 -13.63
CA TYR A 41 7.74 -13.22 -13.75
C TYR A 41 8.04 -14.22 -12.64
N TRP A 42 7.10 -14.35 -11.72
CA TRP A 42 7.13 -15.33 -10.65
C TRP A 42 5.94 -16.28 -10.81
N ASP A 43 6.14 -17.32 -11.63
CA ASP A 43 5.22 -18.47 -11.83
C ASP A 43 4.57 -18.92 -10.51
N ASN A 44 5.37 -19.13 -9.47
CA ASN A 44 4.92 -19.66 -8.19
C ASN A 44 4.16 -18.66 -7.29
N PHE A 45 4.02 -17.39 -7.69
CA PHE A 45 3.47 -16.34 -6.82
C PHE A 45 2.00 -15.98 -7.12
N GLY A 46 1.40 -16.43 -8.23
CA GLY A 46 -0.06 -16.54 -8.45
C GLY A 46 -0.95 -15.26 -8.39
N ARG A 47 -0.55 -14.18 -7.73
CA ARG A 47 -1.32 -12.94 -7.54
C ARG A 47 -0.62 -11.69 -8.10
N TRP A 48 0.59 -11.87 -8.61
CA TRP A 48 1.57 -10.81 -8.79
C TRP A 48 1.93 -10.60 -10.27
N TYR A 49 0.94 -10.77 -11.14
CA TYR A 49 1.08 -10.37 -12.53
C TYR A 49 1.13 -8.85 -12.53
N HIS A 50 2.23 -8.26 -13.03
CA HIS A 50 2.44 -6.81 -13.17
C HIS A 50 3.06 -6.03 -11.99
N ILE A 51 3.75 -6.66 -11.04
CA ILE A 51 4.58 -5.87 -10.11
C ILE A 51 5.82 -5.37 -10.83
N VAL A 52 6.18 -4.12 -10.58
CA VAL A 52 7.42 -3.50 -11.05
C VAL A 52 8.41 -3.38 -9.89
N TYR A 53 9.56 -4.02 -10.00
CA TYR A 53 10.64 -3.96 -9.00
C TYR A 53 11.99 -3.64 -9.63
N PRO A 54 12.93 -3.06 -8.87
CA PRO A 54 14.29 -2.88 -9.33
C PRO A 54 14.97 -4.25 -9.46
N THR A 55 15.47 -4.54 -10.66
CA THR A 55 16.29 -5.75 -10.93
C THR A 55 17.67 -5.68 -10.27
N ARG A 56 18.10 -4.48 -9.87
CA ARG A 56 19.34 -4.15 -9.17
C ARG A 56 19.11 -2.95 -8.24
N GLU A 57 19.17 -3.18 -6.93
CA GLU A 57 18.87 -2.15 -5.92
C GLU A 57 19.85 -0.96 -5.97
N ASN A 58 21.15 -1.22 -6.13
CA ASN A 58 22.16 -0.16 -6.19
C ASN A 58 21.93 0.79 -7.38
N LYS A 59 21.62 0.25 -8.57
CA LYS A 59 21.28 1.04 -9.76
C LYS A 59 20.04 1.90 -9.50
N PHE A 60 19.00 1.30 -8.92
CA PHE A 60 17.76 2.02 -8.61
C PHE A 60 17.99 3.20 -7.68
N ARG A 61 18.70 3.00 -6.56
CA ARG A 61 19.00 4.07 -5.60
C ARG A 61 19.92 5.15 -6.17
N GLN A 62 20.94 4.77 -6.95
CA GLN A 62 21.80 5.74 -7.64
C GLN A 62 21.03 6.58 -8.66
N ALA A 63 20.11 5.95 -9.40
CA ALA A 63 19.29 6.63 -10.38
C ALA A 63 18.31 7.62 -9.72
N LEU A 64 17.64 7.21 -8.62
CA LEU A 64 16.78 8.10 -7.83
C LEU A 64 17.53 9.29 -7.24
N ALA A 65 18.80 9.11 -6.86
CA ALA A 65 19.68 10.18 -6.35
C ALA A 65 20.03 11.26 -7.39
N SER A 66 19.42 11.24 -8.57
CA SER A 66 19.46 12.36 -9.53
C SER A 66 18.78 13.62 -9.01
N ALA A 67 17.94 13.50 -7.98
CA ALA A 67 17.43 14.60 -7.16
C ALA A 67 17.37 14.16 -5.68
N PRO A 68 17.39 15.10 -4.71
CA PRO A 68 17.05 14.78 -3.33
C PRO A 68 15.65 14.19 -3.25
N TYR A 69 15.49 13.08 -2.53
CA TYR A 69 14.20 12.39 -2.43
C TYR A 69 14.06 11.70 -1.07
N ASP A 70 12.81 11.69 -0.56
CA ASP A 70 12.36 10.84 0.54
C ASP A 70 11.30 9.85 0.04
N TYR A 71 10.40 10.32 -0.82
CA TYR A 71 9.24 9.59 -1.35
C TYR A 71 9.36 9.41 -2.88
N PRO A 72 10.01 8.35 -3.39
CA PRO A 72 10.16 8.15 -4.82
C PRO A 72 8.85 7.67 -5.46
N VAL A 73 8.29 8.49 -6.36
CA VAL A 73 7.14 8.16 -7.21
C VAL A 73 7.61 7.99 -8.65
N VAL A 74 7.37 6.81 -9.21
CA VAL A 74 7.77 6.44 -10.57
C VAL A 74 6.54 6.42 -11.47
N LEU A 75 6.54 7.30 -12.47
CA LEU A 75 5.51 7.36 -13.50
C LEU A 75 5.98 6.59 -14.74
N VAL A 76 5.31 5.47 -15.04
CA VAL A 76 5.67 4.59 -16.16
C VAL A 76 4.78 4.89 -17.36
N ASN A 77 5.38 5.03 -18.55
CA ASN A 77 4.63 5.17 -19.80
C ASN A 77 3.93 3.86 -20.19
N ASN A 78 2.77 3.63 -19.60
CA ASN A 78 1.90 2.46 -19.77
C ASN A 78 0.45 2.87 -19.43
N SER A 79 -0.52 2.16 -20.02
CA SER A 79 -1.96 2.42 -19.86
C SER A 79 -2.73 1.26 -19.23
N ASP A 80 -2.06 0.16 -18.87
CA ASP A 80 -2.68 -0.99 -18.23
C ASP A 80 -3.05 -0.65 -16.76
N TYR A 81 -3.83 -1.50 -16.11
CA TYR A 81 -4.18 -1.36 -14.69
C TYR A 81 -3.21 -2.17 -13.83
N TRP A 82 -2.33 -1.49 -13.11
CA TRP A 82 -1.42 -2.05 -12.11
C TRP A 82 -0.87 -0.92 -11.24
N GLY A 83 -0.31 -1.27 -10.10
CA GLY A 83 0.37 -0.35 -9.21
C GLY A 83 1.32 -1.11 -8.30
N VAL A 84 2.32 -0.40 -7.78
CA VAL A 84 3.21 -0.90 -6.74
C VAL A 84 3.38 0.18 -5.70
N GLY A 85 3.13 -0.16 -4.46
CA GLY A 85 3.40 0.64 -3.30
C GLY A 85 4.00 -0.26 -2.24
N ASN A 86 5.24 0.01 -1.87
CA ASN A 86 5.90 -0.73 -0.79
C ASN A 86 6.43 0.25 0.24
N TYR A 87 6.22 -0.07 1.52
CA TYR A 87 6.63 0.76 2.64
C TYR A 87 8.09 1.18 2.52
N MET A 88 8.34 2.49 2.50
CA MET A 88 9.67 3.12 2.42
C MET A 88 10.55 2.65 1.23
N SER A 89 9.97 2.03 0.22
CA SER A 89 10.70 1.54 -0.96
C SER A 89 10.50 2.48 -2.14
N HIS A 90 9.32 2.41 -2.76
CA HIS A 90 8.88 3.26 -3.85
C HIS A 90 7.39 3.06 -4.15
N THR A 91 6.84 4.03 -4.87
CA THR A 91 5.55 3.93 -5.56
C THR A 91 5.81 3.91 -7.07
N ALA A 92 5.17 3.01 -7.82
CA ALA A 92 5.21 2.97 -9.28
C ALA A 92 3.82 2.75 -9.87
N ILE A 93 3.43 3.58 -10.83
CA ILE A 93 2.10 3.52 -11.46
C ILE A 93 2.15 3.82 -12.97
N PRO A 94 1.14 3.35 -13.74
CA PRO A 94 0.93 3.72 -15.14
C PRO A 94 0.50 5.19 -15.26
N ALA A 95 1.28 5.98 -16.00
CA ALA A 95 1.04 7.41 -16.21
C ALA A 95 -0.01 7.71 -17.29
N ASN A 96 -0.30 6.74 -18.18
CA ASN A 96 -1.24 6.90 -19.29
C ASN A 96 -2.55 6.13 -19.01
N ASN A 97 -3.04 6.18 -17.78
CA ASN A 97 -4.28 5.54 -17.35
C ASN A 97 -5.19 6.58 -16.69
N ASP A 98 -5.74 7.49 -17.48
CA ASP A 98 -6.52 8.65 -16.99
C ASP A 98 -7.70 8.24 -16.09
N ALA A 99 -8.30 7.08 -16.34
CA ALA A 99 -9.44 6.59 -15.59
C ALA A 99 -9.10 6.25 -14.13
N TYR A 100 -7.88 5.74 -13.88
CA TYR A 100 -7.48 5.24 -12.56
C TYR A 100 -6.24 5.94 -11.98
N PHE A 101 -5.60 6.85 -12.72
CA PHE A 101 -4.33 7.47 -12.34
C PHE A 101 -4.32 8.01 -10.92
N THR A 102 -5.31 8.86 -10.57
CA THR A 102 -5.39 9.46 -9.24
C THR A 102 -5.62 8.42 -8.16
N TYR A 103 -6.50 7.44 -8.41
CA TYR A 103 -6.78 6.37 -7.46
C TYR A 103 -5.54 5.52 -7.20
N LEU A 104 -4.87 5.03 -8.26
CA LEU A 104 -3.65 4.24 -8.16
C LEU A 104 -2.54 5.02 -7.47
N LEU A 105 -2.33 6.29 -7.83
CA LEU A 105 -1.33 7.12 -7.17
C LEU A 105 -1.55 7.20 -5.67
N LEU A 106 -2.78 7.49 -5.24
CA LEU A 106 -3.10 7.62 -3.83
C LEU A 106 -3.02 6.27 -3.11
N HIS A 107 -3.57 5.20 -3.68
CA HIS A 107 -3.56 3.86 -3.11
C HIS A 107 -2.14 3.35 -2.88
N GLU A 108 -1.30 3.38 -3.91
CA GLU A 108 0.08 2.90 -3.83
C GLU A 108 0.96 3.79 -2.94
N MET A 109 0.65 5.09 -2.86
CA MET A 109 1.31 5.98 -1.92
C MET A 109 0.87 5.69 -0.47
N GLY A 110 -0.38 5.26 -0.25
CA GLY A 110 -0.84 4.76 1.04
C GLY A 110 0.00 3.61 1.57
N HIS A 111 0.36 2.66 0.70
CA HIS A 111 1.29 1.58 1.05
C HIS A 111 2.70 2.07 1.36
N PHE A 112 3.20 3.09 0.66
CA PHE A 112 4.49 3.71 0.99
C PHE A 112 4.51 4.24 2.43
N PHE A 113 3.39 4.81 2.89
CA PHE A 113 3.18 5.28 4.27
C PHE A 113 2.76 4.17 5.24
N GLY A 114 2.66 2.93 4.77
CA GLY A 114 2.47 1.76 5.62
C GLY A 114 1.02 1.42 5.97
N LEU A 115 0.10 1.84 5.10
CA LEU A 115 -1.26 1.31 5.09
C LEU A 115 -1.29 -0.02 4.33
N ASN A 116 -2.21 -0.90 4.69
CA ASN A 116 -2.50 -2.13 3.95
C ASN A 116 -3.85 -2.04 3.24
N GLU A 117 -4.09 -2.98 2.34
CA GLU A 117 -5.33 -3.12 1.59
C GLU A 117 -6.51 -3.43 2.52
N GLU A 118 -7.58 -2.67 2.33
CA GLU A 118 -8.85 -2.84 3.03
C GLU A 118 -9.87 -3.62 2.18
N TYR A 119 -9.65 -3.79 0.87
CA TYR A 119 -10.56 -4.54 0.02
C TYR A 119 -10.53 -6.06 0.28
N GLU A 120 -11.62 -6.70 -0.15
CA GLU A 120 -11.82 -8.15 -0.18
C GLU A 120 -11.85 -8.63 -1.64
N GLY A 121 -11.66 -9.92 -1.88
CA GLY A 121 -11.67 -10.52 -3.22
C GLY A 121 -10.35 -10.39 -3.99
N GLY A 122 -9.24 -10.05 -3.31
CA GLY A 122 -7.91 -9.94 -3.90
C GLY A 122 -7.14 -11.26 -4.01
N GLY A 123 -7.47 -12.24 -3.15
CA GLY A 123 -6.98 -13.63 -3.03
C GLY A 123 -5.48 -13.94 -2.78
N ARG A 124 -4.98 -14.37 -1.61
CA ARG A 124 -3.51 -14.60 -1.23
C ARG A 124 -2.42 -13.47 -1.21
N THR A 125 -2.30 -12.68 -0.13
CA THR A 125 -1.32 -11.59 0.06
C THR A 125 -0.03 -12.10 0.72
N GLU A 126 0.93 -11.19 0.95
CA GLU A 126 2.18 -11.36 1.70
C GLU A 126 1.97 -11.98 3.09
N LEU A 127 0.79 -11.77 3.68
CA LEU A 127 0.43 -12.32 4.98
C LEU A 127 0.66 -13.84 5.06
N GLU A 128 0.46 -14.56 3.95
CA GLU A 128 0.64 -16.02 3.92
C GLU A 128 2.11 -16.47 3.99
N PHE A 129 3.03 -15.56 3.67
CA PHE A 129 4.47 -15.79 3.80
C PHE A 129 5.00 -15.30 5.15
N ALA A 130 4.14 -14.77 6.01
CA ALA A 130 4.47 -14.24 7.32
C ALA A 130 3.72 -14.99 8.46
N PRO A 131 3.80 -16.34 8.55
CA PRO A 131 2.98 -17.13 9.47
C PRO A 131 3.25 -16.88 10.96
N GLY A 132 4.28 -16.12 11.31
CA GLY A 132 4.63 -15.77 12.68
C GLY A 132 4.08 -14.44 13.17
N ILE A 133 3.41 -13.66 12.32
CA ILE A 133 2.97 -12.31 12.71
C ILE A 133 1.73 -12.36 13.60
N SER A 134 1.82 -11.72 14.77
CA SER A 134 0.75 -11.69 15.78
C SER A 134 -0.17 -10.48 15.63
N GLU A 135 0.37 -9.37 15.15
CA GLU A 135 -0.39 -8.16 14.84
C GLU A 135 0.36 -7.44 13.71
N PRO A 136 -0.32 -6.94 12.66
CA PRO A 136 0.32 -6.13 11.64
C PRO A 136 0.96 -4.90 12.27
N TRP A 137 1.98 -4.33 11.65
CA TRP A 137 2.50 -3.02 12.07
C TRP A 137 1.73 -1.86 11.43
N SER A 138 0.96 -2.13 10.37
CA SER A 138 0.14 -1.13 9.67
C SER A 138 -0.92 -0.53 10.58
N GLN A 139 -1.27 0.72 10.31
CA GLN A 139 -2.17 1.49 11.17
C GLN A 139 -3.65 1.12 10.96
N ASN A 140 -4.01 0.62 9.78
CA ASN A 140 -5.40 0.43 9.36
C ASN A 140 -5.86 -1.03 9.35
N ILE A 141 -5.02 -2.00 9.68
CA ILE A 141 -5.44 -3.41 9.80
C ILE A 141 -5.05 -3.98 11.16
N SER A 142 -5.94 -4.76 11.76
CA SER A 142 -5.71 -5.41 13.06
C SER A 142 -6.14 -6.87 13.05
N PHE A 143 -5.36 -7.76 13.68
CA PHE A 143 -5.81 -9.14 13.90
C PHE A 143 -6.68 -9.26 15.15
N LEU A 144 -6.48 -8.34 16.10
CA LEU A 144 -7.33 -8.18 17.27
C LEU A 144 -7.50 -9.52 18.01
N GLU A 145 -6.38 -10.24 18.25
CA GLU A 145 -6.37 -11.57 18.90
C GLU A 145 -7.13 -11.56 20.24
N ASN A 146 -7.04 -10.45 20.99
CA ASN A 146 -7.77 -10.23 22.24
C ASN A 146 -8.68 -9.00 22.09
N PRO A 147 -9.95 -9.17 21.66
CA PRO A 147 -10.86 -8.07 21.39
C PRO A 147 -11.12 -7.21 22.63
N SER A 148 -10.59 -6.00 22.60
CA SER A 148 -10.86 -4.97 23.60
C SER A 148 -10.65 -3.59 22.99
N TYR A 149 -11.34 -2.58 23.55
CA TYR A 149 -11.17 -1.20 23.11
C TYR A 149 -9.71 -0.72 23.24
N ALA A 150 -8.99 -1.17 24.27
CA ALA A 150 -7.59 -0.82 24.47
C ALA A 150 -6.64 -1.47 23.44
N ALA A 151 -7.00 -2.65 22.91
CA ALA A 151 -6.21 -3.36 21.91
C ALA A 151 -6.45 -2.85 20.47
N LEU A 152 -7.55 -2.14 20.23
CA LEU A 152 -7.87 -1.63 18.89
C LEU A 152 -6.97 -0.43 18.54
N LYS A 153 -6.22 -0.54 17.45
CA LYS A 153 -5.24 0.47 17.00
C LYS A 153 -5.84 1.86 16.79
N TRP A 154 -7.05 1.92 16.26
CA TRP A 154 -7.77 3.16 15.98
C TRP A 154 -8.88 3.45 17.00
N ASN A 155 -8.73 2.97 18.25
CA ASN A 155 -9.72 3.14 19.31
C ASN A 155 -10.17 4.60 19.52
N GLN A 156 -9.29 5.58 19.34
CA GLN A 156 -9.61 7.02 19.42
C GLN A 156 -10.73 7.47 18.47
N PHE A 157 -10.98 6.72 17.39
CA PHE A 157 -12.05 6.98 16.42
C PHE A 157 -13.34 6.21 16.71
N VAL A 158 -13.31 5.32 17.70
CA VAL A 158 -14.35 4.34 17.98
C VAL A 158 -15.02 4.65 19.32
N ASN A 159 -16.33 4.40 19.42
CA ASN A 159 -17.04 4.49 20.69
C ASN A 159 -16.53 3.39 21.65
N PRO A 160 -16.15 3.70 22.90
CA PRO A 160 -15.69 2.71 23.88
C PRO A 160 -16.67 1.55 24.14
N ASN A 161 -17.97 1.75 23.87
CA ASN A 161 -19.03 0.75 24.04
C ASN A 161 -19.33 -0.05 22.76
N ILE A 162 -18.57 0.13 21.67
CA ILE A 162 -18.77 -0.66 20.46
C ILE A 162 -18.48 -2.14 20.77
N VAL A 163 -19.25 -3.04 20.17
CA VAL A 163 -18.95 -4.48 20.21
C VAL A 163 -17.74 -4.75 19.30
N LEU A 164 -16.80 -5.57 19.78
CA LEU A 164 -15.57 -5.97 19.07
C LEU A 164 -15.45 -7.51 19.01
N PRO A 165 -15.16 -8.10 17.83
CA PRO A 165 -15.20 -7.49 16.50
C PRO A 165 -16.56 -6.87 16.18
N THR A 166 -16.57 -5.80 15.40
CA THR A 166 -17.79 -5.04 15.10
C THR A 166 -18.61 -5.78 14.04
N PRO A 167 -19.88 -6.12 14.32
CA PRO A 167 -20.74 -6.76 13.34
C PRO A 167 -20.94 -5.91 12.08
N ASP A 168 -20.97 -6.55 10.92
CA ASP A 168 -21.09 -5.89 9.61
C ASP A 168 -22.32 -4.97 9.48
N ASN A 169 -23.46 -5.36 10.06
CA ASN A 169 -24.67 -4.54 10.06
C ASN A 169 -24.49 -3.18 10.77
N VAL A 170 -23.49 -3.05 11.65
CA VAL A 170 -23.13 -1.78 12.29
C VAL A 170 -22.39 -0.87 11.32
N TRP A 171 -21.61 -1.40 10.37
CA TRP A 171 -21.02 -0.60 9.30
C TRP A 171 -22.13 0.07 8.49
N HIS A 172 -23.13 -0.71 8.10
CA HIS A 172 -24.28 -0.24 7.31
C HIS A 172 -25.34 0.52 8.12
N SER A 173 -25.02 0.96 9.35
CA SER A 173 -25.89 1.84 10.12
C SER A 173 -25.95 3.25 9.52
N SER A 174 -26.91 4.04 9.97
CA SER A 174 -27.07 5.43 9.53
C SER A 174 -27.11 6.35 10.77
N PRO A 175 -26.05 7.15 11.01
CA PRO A 175 -24.80 7.22 10.25
C PRO A 175 -23.89 6.00 10.48
N PRO A 176 -23.02 5.64 9.50
CA PRO A 176 -21.99 4.63 9.70
C PRO A 176 -21.01 5.08 10.79
N VAL A 177 -20.38 4.12 11.47
CA VAL A 177 -19.42 4.36 12.55
C VAL A 177 -18.14 3.58 12.30
N TYR A 178 -17.05 3.97 12.95
CA TYR A 178 -15.80 3.21 12.91
C TYR A 178 -15.95 2.01 13.84
N GLY A 179 -15.32 0.90 13.47
CA GLY A 179 -15.34 -0.34 14.24
C GLY A 179 -14.15 -1.23 13.90
N ALA A 180 -14.22 -2.50 14.25
CA ALA A 180 -13.30 -3.53 13.79
C ALA A 180 -14.07 -4.53 12.92
N TYR A 181 -14.24 -4.20 11.65
CA TYR A 181 -15.00 -5.01 10.70
C TYR A 181 -14.09 -6.06 10.09
N TYR A 182 -14.57 -7.29 9.96
CA TYR A 182 -13.82 -8.34 9.27
C TYR A 182 -13.45 -7.91 7.85
N GLY A 183 -12.21 -8.16 7.42
CA GLY A 183 -11.74 -7.85 6.08
C GLY A 183 -10.31 -7.33 6.00
N GLY A 184 -9.89 -6.94 4.80
CA GLY A 184 -8.54 -6.50 4.47
C GLY A 184 -7.58 -7.65 4.12
N TYR A 185 -6.34 -7.30 3.74
CA TYR A 185 -5.32 -8.25 3.26
C TYR A 185 -5.77 -9.14 2.08
N GLY A 186 -6.70 -8.66 1.26
CA GLY A 186 -7.21 -9.38 0.09
C GLY A 186 -7.51 -10.86 0.39
N ASP A 187 -8.26 -11.14 1.45
CA ASP A 187 -8.75 -12.46 1.87
C ASP A 187 -7.73 -13.41 2.53
N SER A 188 -6.48 -13.00 2.71
CA SER A 188 -5.53 -13.84 3.45
C SER A 188 -5.87 -13.89 4.93
N GLN A 189 -5.86 -15.11 5.47
CA GLN A 189 -6.09 -15.34 6.89
C GLN A 189 -4.74 -15.33 7.62
N SER A 190 -4.69 -14.63 8.75
CA SER A 190 -3.57 -14.76 9.66
C SER A 190 -3.61 -16.14 10.32
N SER A 191 -2.44 -16.67 10.66
CA SER A 191 -2.28 -17.93 11.40
C SER A 191 -2.79 -17.83 12.85
N ARG A 192 -3.03 -16.61 13.33
CA ARG A 192 -3.39 -16.31 14.72
C ARG A 192 -4.85 -15.90 14.91
N ALA A 193 -5.37 -15.09 14.01
CA ALA A 193 -6.73 -14.55 14.09
C ALA A 193 -7.21 -14.04 12.73
N ARG A 194 -8.40 -13.43 12.72
CA ARG A 194 -9.00 -12.81 11.55
C ARG A 194 -8.50 -11.37 11.39
N SER A 195 -8.36 -10.92 10.15
CA SER A 195 -8.05 -9.52 9.85
C SER A 195 -9.29 -8.64 9.99
N HIS A 196 -9.10 -7.44 10.53
CA HIS A 196 -10.12 -6.43 10.68
C HIS A 196 -9.65 -5.08 10.13
N LYS A 197 -10.56 -4.34 9.49
CA LYS A 197 -10.40 -2.99 8.95
C LYS A 197 -11.32 -1.99 9.67
N PRO A 198 -11.09 -0.67 9.54
CA PRO A 198 -11.80 0.35 10.31
C PRO A 198 -13.23 0.59 9.85
N GLY A 199 -13.55 0.24 8.60
CA GLY A 199 -14.80 0.57 7.91
C GLY A 199 -14.74 1.94 7.25
N PHE A 200 -15.90 2.47 6.87
CA PHE A 200 -16.07 3.64 5.99
C PHE A 200 -15.44 3.46 4.60
N ASN A 201 -15.74 4.39 3.71
CA ASN A 201 -15.10 4.47 2.40
C ASN A 201 -13.64 4.89 2.57
N CYS A 202 -12.71 4.12 2.01
CA CYS A 202 -11.28 4.40 2.05
C CYS A 202 -10.62 4.16 0.68
N VAL A 203 -9.59 4.95 0.35
CA VAL A 203 -8.69 4.71 -0.81
C VAL A 203 -8.06 3.33 -0.75
N MET A 204 -7.74 2.82 0.44
CA MET A 204 -7.15 1.48 0.60
C MET A 204 -8.14 0.34 0.27
N GLU A 205 -9.42 0.66 0.04
CA GLU A 205 -10.42 -0.28 -0.46
C GLU A 205 -10.67 -0.04 -1.95
N SER A 206 -11.38 1.03 -2.31
CA SER A 206 -11.65 1.40 -3.71
C SER A 206 -12.31 2.79 -3.86
N HIS A 207 -12.08 3.71 -2.92
CA HIS A 207 -12.76 5.02 -2.88
C HIS A 207 -11.83 6.22 -3.12
N GLU A 208 -12.41 7.41 -3.28
CA GLU A 208 -11.68 8.63 -3.66
C GLU A 208 -10.90 9.27 -2.51
N GLN A 209 -11.24 8.98 -1.25
CA GLN A 209 -10.65 9.62 -0.08
C GLN A 209 -10.20 8.60 0.96
N PHE A 210 -9.08 8.88 1.62
CA PHE A 210 -8.66 8.10 2.79
C PHE A 210 -9.65 8.31 3.94
N CYS A 211 -9.99 7.23 4.64
CA CYS A 211 -10.72 7.35 5.90
C CYS A 211 -9.86 8.07 6.96
N SER A 212 -10.47 8.55 8.04
CA SER A 212 -9.75 9.34 9.06
C SER A 212 -8.61 8.57 9.73
N VAL A 213 -8.74 7.24 9.84
CA VAL A 213 -7.68 6.37 10.36
C VAL A 213 -6.46 6.38 9.44
N CYS A 214 -6.67 6.15 8.15
CA CYS A 214 -5.61 6.14 7.13
C CYS A 214 -4.98 7.52 6.93
N ALA A 215 -5.79 8.58 6.89
CA ALA A 215 -5.30 9.95 6.80
C ALA A 215 -4.42 10.33 8.00
N LYS A 216 -4.82 9.91 9.21
CA LYS A 216 -3.99 10.08 10.41
C LYS A 216 -2.69 9.28 10.31
N GLY A 217 -2.75 8.01 9.91
CA GLY A 217 -1.56 7.16 9.78
C GLY A 217 -0.51 7.76 8.82
N ILE A 218 -0.94 8.29 7.68
CA ILE A 218 -0.06 9.01 6.74
C ILE A 218 0.54 10.26 7.41
N LEU A 219 -0.30 11.06 8.07
CA LEU A 219 0.14 12.28 8.73
C LEU A 219 1.15 12.01 9.84
N ASP A 220 0.95 10.95 10.64
CA ASP A 220 1.86 10.55 11.71
C ASP A 220 3.26 10.23 11.14
N VAL A 221 3.33 9.49 10.01
CA VAL A 221 4.61 9.19 9.35
C VAL A 221 5.27 10.46 8.81
N VAL A 222 4.50 11.36 8.19
CA VAL A 222 5.04 12.65 7.70
C VAL A 222 5.57 13.50 8.86
N GLN A 223 4.82 13.61 9.96
CA GLN A 223 5.23 14.40 11.12
C GLN A 223 6.47 13.83 11.81
N PHE A 224 6.55 12.50 11.91
CA PHE A 224 7.73 11.80 12.42
C PHE A 224 8.96 12.07 11.53
N SER A 225 8.83 11.94 10.20
CA SER A 225 9.93 12.22 9.26
C SER A 225 10.41 13.67 9.31
N LEU A 226 9.52 14.62 9.64
CA LEU A 226 9.86 16.03 9.81
C LEU A 226 10.43 16.37 11.21
N GLY A 227 10.42 15.41 12.15
CA GLY A 227 10.84 15.65 13.54
C GLY A 227 9.90 16.57 14.31
N ILE A 228 8.61 16.64 13.93
CA ILE A 228 7.59 17.48 14.58
C ILE A 228 6.90 16.75 15.75
N SER A 229 6.87 15.42 15.70
CA SER A 229 6.33 14.55 16.75
C SER A 229 7.42 13.65 17.32
N GLU A 230 7.49 13.55 18.65
CA GLU A 230 8.32 12.57 19.39
C GLU A 230 7.64 11.21 19.48
#